data_AF-A0A2N6EZT0-F1
#
_entry.id   AF-A0A2N6EZT0-F1
#
_cell.length_a   1.000
_cell.length_b   1.000
_cell.length_c   1.000
_cell.angle_alpha   90.00
_cell.angle_beta   90.00
_cell.angle_gamma   90.00
#
_symmetry.space_group_name_H-M   'P 1'
#
loop_
_entity.id
_entity.type
_entity.pdbx_description
1 polymer ?
#
loop_
_entity_poly.entity_id
_entity_poly.type
_entity_poly.pdbx_seq_one_letter_code
_entity_poly.pdbx_strand_id
1 'polypeptide(L)'
;MSKGERDVAIPNREELQTIYELLRPAYDEALAETYHAVRSLLESHGYTPTIKYRVKRFNNYYGKLKKVLKGQKESTASQITDLLGLRIICPFLEDLEIIEGLLTEHFPIVEAERKGERNSFREFSYDSVHLLLSLSSAAIAEPIPHCGAVCEIQLRTILQDAWAEVEHELVYKSDIVLPNESIKRKLASLNATLTLSDLIFQEIRDYQKEIRHHGRKRRESIEEILRVQDLITPPAQQQMEPPSTMQVGPISYALANELEKIMLSALNAHSHNDLETAVQLYGRLLEMDLERPIRAMVYNHRGMAYFSLGDLNLASNDFSRSIEYDRENFRGWANRGLVNRMLRKFDASLDDYNRALDIDAANYEGYFGRAQTFYDLQLFAKALADCEKTLELQPDYSPAQKLGELIHRVLFAFNKKAKPANE
;
A
#
# COMPACT_ATOMS: atom_id res chain seq x y z
N MET A 1 -50.70 40.09 -17.44
CA MET A 1 -49.34 40.37 -16.94
C MET A 1 -48.49 39.14 -17.20
N SER A 2 -47.69 39.22 -18.25
CA SER A 2 -46.80 38.17 -18.75
C SER A 2 -45.67 37.93 -17.75
N LYS A 3 -45.59 36.73 -17.17
CA LYS A 3 -44.37 36.25 -16.50
C LYS A 3 -43.43 35.80 -17.61
N GLY A 4 -42.53 36.70 -18.03
CA GLY A 4 -41.49 36.38 -19.00
C GLY A 4 -40.56 35.31 -18.43
N GLU A 5 -40.66 34.10 -18.99
CA GLU A 5 -39.61 33.09 -18.96
C GLU A 5 -38.35 33.72 -19.58
N ARG A 6 -37.38 34.10 -18.75
CA ARG A 6 -36.02 34.35 -19.24
C ARG A 6 -35.38 32.99 -19.43
N ASP A 7 -35.62 32.38 -20.58
CA ASP A 7 -34.76 31.31 -21.10
C ASP A 7 -33.34 31.91 -21.19
N VAL A 8 -32.41 31.39 -20.38
CA VAL A 8 -31.00 31.76 -20.49
C VAL A 8 -30.54 31.25 -21.84
N ALA A 9 -30.46 32.16 -22.82
CA ALA A 9 -30.19 31.85 -24.22
C ALA A 9 -28.91 31.01 -24.30
N ILE A 10 -29.03 29.77 -24.78
CA ILE A 10 -27.90 28.90 -25.02
C ILE A 10 -27.02 29.60 -26.06
N PRO A 11 -25.77 29.97 -25.74
CA PRO A 11 -24.91 30.71 -26.67
C PRO A 11 -24.71 29.94 -27.98
N ASN A 12 -24.64 30.69 -29.09
CA ASN A 12 -24.50 30.16 -30.44
C ASN A 12 -23.25 29.24 -30.51
N ARG A 13 -23.46 27.99 -30.93
CA ARG A 13 -22.41 26.95 -30.92
C ARG A 13 -21.21 27.35 -31.77
N GLU A 14 -21.44 27.95 -32.94
CA GLU A 14 -20.38 28.29 -33.89
C GLU A 14 -19.52 29.47 -33.39
N GLU A 15 -20.16 30.50 -32.83
CA GLU A 15 -19.46 31.64 -32.22
C GLU A 15 -18.61 31.18 -31.02
N LEU A 16 -19.19 30.35 -30.15
CA LEU A 16 -18.47 29.76 -29.02
C LEU A 16 -17.30 28.87 -29.45
N GLN A 17 -17.47 28.11 -30.52
CA GLN A 17 -16.41 27.26 -31.06
C GLN A 17 -15.24 28.11 -31.55
N THR A 18 -15.54 29.20 -32.27
CA THR A 18 -14.53 30.13 -32.79
C THR A 18 -13.76 30.79 -31.64
N ILE A 19 -14.44 31.28 -30.61
CA ILE A 19 -13.82 31.86 -29.41
C ILE A 19 -12.97 30.81 -28.68
N TYR A 20 -13.49 29.60 -28.52
CA TYR A 20 -12.79 28.51 -27.86
C TYR A 20 -11.50 28.13 -28.59
N GLU A 21 -11.55 27.98 -29.91
CA GLU A 21 -10.39 27.63 -30.74
C GLU A 21 -9.34 28.76 -30.76
N LEU A 22 -9.78 30.02 -30.70
CA LEU A 22 -8.89 31.18 -30.60
C LEU A 22 -8.14 31.24 -29.26
N LEU A 23 -8.82 30.97 -28.14
CA LEU A 23 -8.24 31.05 -26.79
C LEU A 23 -7.47 29.80 -26.38
N ARG A 24 -7.77 28.65 -27.01
CA ARG A 24 -7.19 27.36 -26.64
C ARG A 24 -5.65 27.30 -26.62
N PRO A 25 -4.90 27.91 -27.55
CA PRO A 25 -3.43 27.88 -27.51
C PRO A 25 -2.85 28.39 -26.20
N ALA A 26 -3.40 29.46 -25.61
CA ALA A 26 -2.95 29.99 -24.32
C ALA A 26 -3.19 29.00 -23.17
N TYR A 27 -4.31 28.26 -23.23
CA TYR A 27 -4.62 27.19 -22.27
C TYR A 27 -3.73 25.96 -22.44
N ASP A 28 -3.38 25.60 -23.67
CA ASP A 28 -2.43 24.51 -23.96
C ASP A 28 -1.03 24.89 -23.44
N GLU A 29 -0.60 26.15 -23.59
CA GLU A 29 0.66 26.68 -23.06
C GLU A 29 0.68 26.68 -21.52
N ALA A 30 -0.34 27.25 -20.86
CA ALA A 30 -0.46 27.24 -19.41
C ALA A 30 -0.47 25.81 -18.82
N LEU A 31 -1.10 24.86 -19.52
CA LEU A 31 -1.09 23.45 -19.14
C LEU A 31 0.29 22.81 -19.27
N ALA A 32 1.02 23.14 -20.35
CA ALA A 32 2.38 22.66 -20.56
C ALA A 32 3.35 23.20 -19.49
N GLU A 33 3.25 24.49 -19.15
CA GLU A 33 4.02 25.08 -18.05
C GLU A 33 3.73 24.40 -16.72
N THR A 34 2.44 24.19 -16.41
CA THR A 34 2.01 23.48 -15.20
C THR A 34 2.56 22.05 -15.18
N TYR A 35 2.50 21.35 -16.32
CA TYR A 35 3.07 20.01 -16.47
C TYR A 35 4.58 19.98 -16.20
N HIS A 36 5.33 20.91 -16.78
CA HIS A 36 6.78 20.98 -16.58
C HIS A 36 7.15 21.33 -15.14
N ALA A 37 6.41 22.25 -14.51
CA ALA A 37 6.61 22.62 -13.10
C ALA A 37 6.34 21.43 -12.17
N VAL A 38 5.21 20.75 -12.34
CA VAL A 38 4.86 19.55 -11.56
C VAL A 38 5.90 18.46 -11.77
N ARG A 39 6.26 18.16 -13.02
CA ARG A 39 7.25 17.14 -13.33
C ARG A 39 8.61 17.44 -12.70
N SER A 40 9.09 18.69 -12.80
CA SER A 40 10.37 19.10 -12.22
C SER A 40 10.36 19.00 -10.68
N LEU A 41 9.23 19.29 -10.03
CA LEU A 41 9.09 19.12 -8.59
C LEU A 41 9.19 17.65 -8.18
N LEU A 42 8.50 16.76 -8.90
CA LEU A 42 8.50 15.34 -8.56
C LEU A 42 9.87 14.70 -8.81
N GLU A 43 10.51 15.03 -9.93
CA GLU A 43 11.85 14.51 -10.27
C GLU A 43 12.91 14.98 -9.27
N SER A 44 12.83 16.21 -8.76
CA SER A 44 13.78 16.72 -7.73
C SER A 44 13.65 16.00 -6.38
N HIS A 45 12.47 15.40 -6.11
CA HIS A 45 12.21 14.58 -4.92
C HIS A 45 12.38 13.08 -5.19
N GLY A 46 12.86 12.69 -6.38
CA GLY A 46 13.16 11.30 -6.74
C GLY A 46 11.97 10.48 -7.25
N TYR A 47 10.85 11.13 -7.59
CA TYR A 47 9.65 10.47 -8.12
C TYR A 47 9.53 10.70 -9.62
N THR A 48 9.33 9.63 -10.39
CA THR A 48 9.15 9.69 -11.85
C THR A 48 7.82 9.04 -12.28
N PRO A 49 6.65 9.55 -11.83
CA PRO A 49 5.37 8.99 -12.22
C PRO A 49 5.06 9.29 -13.70
N THR A 50 4.15 8.51 -14.28
CA THR A 50 3.67 8.80 -15.63
C THR A 50 2.62 9.91 -15.56
N ILE A 51 2.87 11.03 -16.24
CA ILE A 51 1.95 12.18 -16.22
C ILE A 51 1.32 12.32 -17.61
N LYS A 52 0.01 12.11 -17.70
CA LYS A 52 -0.82 12.41 -18.89
C LYS A 52 -1.47 13.78 -18.68
N TYR A 53 -1.53 14.63 -19.69
CA TYR A 53 -2.27 15.89 -19.61
C TYR A 53 -3.15 16.08 -20.84
N ARG A 54 -4.28 16.78 -20.66
CA ARG A 54 -5.22 17.06 -21.75
C ARG A 54 -5.99 18.35 -21.50
N VAL A 55 -6.27 19.07 -22.58
CA VAL A 55 -7.31 20.10 -22.62
C VAL A 55 -8.61 19.47 -23.14
N LYS A 56 -9.72 19.69 -22.44
CA LYS A 56 -11.03 19.12 -22.78
C LYS A 56 -11.52 19.65 -24.12
N ARG A 57 -11.72 18.77 -25.11
CA ARG A 57 -12.20 19.12 -26.46
C ARG A 57 -13.53 19.91 -26.45
N PHE A 58 -13.72 20.78 -27.43
CA PHE A 58 -14.88 21.67 -27.56
C PHE A 58 -16.23 20.95 -27.40
N ASN A 59 -16.45 19.82 -28.08
CA ASN A 59 -17.73 19.10 -27.98
C ASN A 59 -18.06 18.67 -26.53
N ASN A 60 -17.05 18.25 -25.77
CA ASN A 60 -17.22 17.83 -24.38
C ASN A 60 -17.41 19.05 -23.45
N TYR A 61 -16.67 20.14 -23.70
CA TYR A 61 -16.87 21.42 -23.02
C TYR A 61 -18.28 21.95 -23.24
N TYR A 62 -18.74 22.03 -24.49
CA TYR A 62 -20.07 22.51 -24.85
C TYR A 62 -21.19 21.63 -24.27
N GLY A 63 -21.00 20.31 -24.26
CA GLY A 63 -21.91 19.37 -23.60
C GLY A 63 -22.02 19.63 -22.09
N LYS A 64 -20.89 19.89 -21.42
CA LYS A 64 -20.86 20.22 -19.98
C LYS A 64 -21.45 21.61 -19.70
N LEU A 65 -21.15 22.59 -20.53
CA LEU A 65 -21.72 23.94 -20.48
C LEU A 65 -23.26 23.90 -20.56
N LYS A 66 -23.81 23.11 -21.49
CA LYS A 66 -25.27 22.91 -21.59
C LYS A 66 -25.88 22.35 -20.31
N LYS A 67 -25.20 21.40 -19.64
CA LYS A 67 -25.68 20.83 -18.38
C LYS A 67 -25.65 21.86 -17.26
N VAL A 68 -24.56 22.62 -17.16
CA VAL A 68 -24.40 23.71 -16.18
C VAL A 68 -25.49 24.78 -16.37
N LEU A 69 -25.69 25.26 -17.60
CA LEU A 69 -26.71 26.28 -17.91
C LEU A 69 -28.15 25.77 -17.68
N LYS A 70 -28.44 24.49 -17.92
CA LYS A 70 -29.75 23.88 -17.61
C LYS A 70 -29.98 23.65 -16.11
N GLY A 71 -28.92 23.49 -15.31
CA GLY A 71 -28.97 23.20 -13.88
C GLY A 71 -29.08 24.42 -12.96
N GLN A 72 -28.99 25.65 -13.49
CA GLN A 72 -28.96 26.92 -12.73
C GLN A 72 -30.27 27.31 -11.99
N LYS A 73 -31.17 26.37 -11.69
CA LYS A 73 -32.42 26.68 -10.97
C LYS A 73 -32.24 26.99 -9.48
N GLU A 74 -31.15 26.57 -8.83
CA GLU A 74 -30.91 26.84 -7.41
C GLU A 74 -29.43 27.18 -7.13
N SER A 75 -29.18 28.47 -6.90
CA SER A 75 -28.12 29.05 -6.04
C SER A 75 -26.71 28.40 -6.06
N THR A 76 -25.99 28.50 -7.19
CA THR A 76 -24.58 28.91 -7.33
C THR A 76 -24.15 28.64 -8.78
N ALA A 77 -23.49 29.60 -9.44
CA ALA A 77 -23.00 29.40 -10.80
C ALA A 77 -21.80 28.44 -10.79
N SER A 78 -22.03 27.13 -10.92
CA SER A 78 -20.95 26.14 -10.97
C SER A 78 -20.06 26.38 -12.21
N GLN A 79 -18.81 26.77 -12.00
CA GLN A 79 -17.82 26.90 -13.07
C GLN A 79 -17.32 25.52 -13.51
N ILE A 80 -16.89 25.41 -14.76
CA ILE A 80 -16.23 24.21 -15.28
C ILE A 80 -14.78 24.21 -14.79
N THR A 81 -14.44 23.26 -13.93
CA THR A 81 -13.12 23.14 -13.29
C THR A 81 -12.17 22.14 -13.97
N ASP A 82 -12.71 21.23 -14.79
CA ASP A 82 -11.96 20.14 -15.44
C ASP A 82 -11.63 20.44 -16.91
N LEU A 83 -11.54 21.72 -17.27
CA LEU A 83 -11.15 22.13 -18.62
C LEU A 83 -9.70 21.70 -18.91
N LEU A 84 -8.82 21.99 -17.97
CA LEU A 84 -7.43 21.57 -17.93
C LEU A 84 -7.32 20.38 -16.98
N GLY A 85 -6.76 19.27 -17.47
CA GLY A 85 -6.63 18.06 -16.69
C GLY A 85 -5.21 17.51 -16.75
N LEU A 86 -4.58 17.31 -15.59
CA LEU A 86 -3.43 16.44 -15.42
C LEU A 86 -3.86 15.15 -14.75
N ARG A 87 -3.27 14.04 -15.17
CA ARG A 87 -3.39 12.76 -14.52
C ARG A 87 -2.00 12.25 -14.19
N ILE A 88 -1.72 12.08 -12.90
CA ILE A 88 -0.45 11.58 -12.39
C ILE A 88 -0.67 10.13 -11.99
N ILE A 89 0.04 9.23 -12.67
CA ILE A 89 -0.12 7.78 -12.54
C ILE A 89 1.11 7.25 -11.82
N CYS A 90 0.88 6.82 -10.59
CA CYS A 90 1.90 6.33 -9.68
C CYS A 90 1.92 4.80 -9.71
N PRO A 91 3.08 4.18 -9.47
CA PRO A 91 3.18 2.73 -9.44
C PRO A 91 2.53 2.12 -8.19
N PHE A 92 2.50 2.84 -7.06
CA PHE A 92 2.01 2.31 -5.79
C PHE A 92 1.14 3.31 -5.02
N LEU A 93 0.43 2.83 -3.99
CA LEU A 93 -0.52 3.62 -3.20
C LEU A 93 0.14 4.70 -2.34
N GLU A 94 1.20 4.39 -1.61
CA GLU A 94 1.90 5.37 -0.76
C GLU A 94 2.51 6.52 -1.59
N ASP A 95 2.82 6.29 -2.88
CA ASP A 95 3.29 7.38 -3.75
C ASP A 95 2.20 8.44 -3.97
N LEU A 96 0.91 8.05 -3.93
CA LEU A 96 -0.20 8.99 -4.07
C LEU A 96 -0.25 9.97 -2.90
N GLU A 97 -0.10 9.47 -1.68
CA GLU A 97 -0.12 10.28 -0.46
C GLU A 97 1.07 11.25 -0.41
N ILE A 98 2.26 10.76 -0.76
CA ILE A 98 3.48 11.59 -0.79
C ILE A 98 3.36 12.67 -1.86
N ILE A 99 2.91 12.32 -3.07
CA ILE A 99 2.76 13.27 -4.16
C ILE A 99 1.63 14.27 -3.86
N GLU A 100 0.53 13.85 -3.25
CA GLU A 100 -0.53 14.75 -2.78
C GLU A 100 0.03 15.80 -1.80
N GLY A 101 0.85 15.37 -0.83
CA GLY A 101 1.54 16.24 0.11
C GLY A 101 2.46 17.24 -0.58
N LEU A 102 3.35 16.77 -1.47
CA LEU A 102 4.27 17.63 -2.22
C LEU A 102 3.54 18.68 -3.06
N LEU A 103 2.46 18.28 -3.74
CA LEU A 103 1.67 19.20 -4.55
C LEU A 103 0.95 20.26 -3.71
N THR A 104 0.39 19.85 -2.56
CA THR A 104 -0.32 20.75 -1.65
C THR A 104 0.62 21.75 -0.98
N GLU A 105 1.87 21.36 -0.74
CA GLU A 105 2.89 22.24 -0.17
C GLU A 105 3.43 23.26 -1.17
N HIS A 106 3.62 22.86 -2.43
CA HIS A 106 4.33 23.67 -3.43
C HIS A 106 3.41 24.42 -4.41
N PHE A 107 2.15 24.04 -4.52
CA PHE A 107 1.18 24.67 -5.43
C PHE A 107 -0.06 25.19 -4.68
N PRO A 108 -0.70 26.26 -5.19
CA PRO A 108 -1.92 26.81 -4.60
C PRO A 108 -3.14 25.92 -4.91
N ILE A 109 -3.37 24.90 -4.08
CA ILE A 109 -4.53 24.01 -4.19
C ILE A 109 -5.76 24.66 -3.52
N VAL A 110 -6.84 24.81 -4.29
CA VAL A 110 -8.10 25.46 -3.86
C VAL A 110 -9.04 24.47 -3.20
N GLU A 111 -9.08 23.24 -3.72
CA GLU A 111 -9.97 22.19 -3.26
C GLU A 111 -9.30 20.83 -3.47
N ALA A 112 -9.45 19.94 -2.48
CA ALA A 112 -9.04 18.55 -2.57
C ALA A 112 -10.28 17.68 -2.32
N GLU A 113 -10.69 16.91 -3.32
CA GLU A 113 -11.83 16.01 -3.25
C GLU A 113 -11.35 14.56 -3.35
N ARG A 114 -11.72 13.72 -2.37
CA ARG A 114 -11.51 12.28 -2.43
C ARG A 114 -12.80 11.63 -2.92
N LYS A 115 -12.84 11.26 -4.20
CA LYS A 115 -14.01 10.63 -4.80
C LYS A 115 -14.01 9.14 -4.47
N GLY A 116 -14.77 8.78 -3.44
CA GLY A 116 -15.06 7.40 -3.06
C GLY A 116 -15.59 7.21 -1.63
N GLU A 117 -15.37 8.17 -0.73
CA GLU A 117 -15.82 8.07 0.67
C GLU A 117 -17.34 8.29 0.92
N ARG A 118 -18.13 8.73 -0.09
CA ARG A 118 -19.52 9.16 0.15
C ARG A 118 -20.63 8.39 -0.54
N ASN A 119 -20.34 7.36 -1.34
CA ASN A 119 -21.42 6.72 -2.10
C ASN A 119 -21.74 5.32 -1.58
N SER A 120 -23.04 5.15 -1.29
CA SER A 120 -23.66 3.87 -0.94
C SER A 120 -23.21 2.74 -1.86
N PHE A 121 -23.30 1.50 -1.37
CA PHE A 121 -23.11 0.19 -2.01
C PHE A 121 -23.59 0.00 -3.48
N ARG A 122 -24.20 1.02 -4.10
CA ARG A 122 -24.73 1.08 -5.47
C ARG A 122 -23.89 1.84 -6.50
N GLU A 123 -22.89 2.62 -6.11
CA GLU A 123 -22.07 3.37 -7.07
C GLU A 123 -20.61 2.90 -7.04
N PHE A 124 -20.17 2.38 -8.19
CA PHE A 124 -18.91 1.67 -8.39
C PHE A 124 -17.74 2.62 -8.68
N SER A 125 -17.42 3.56 -7.80
CA SER A 125 -16.28 4.46 -8.00
C SER A 125 -15.02 3.95 -7.30
N TYR A 126 -13.90 3.98 -8.03
CA TYR A 126 -12.55 3.82 -7.48
C TYR A 126 -12.17 5.08 -6.67
N ASP A 127 -11.53 4.94 -5.50
CA ASP A 127 -10.96 6.07 -4.75
C ASP A 127 -9.94 6.82 -5.60
N SER A 128 -10.31 8.01 -6.09
CA SER A 128 -9.40 8.90 -6.83
C SER A 128 -9.28 10.22 -6.07
N VAL A 129 -8.04 10.67 -5.88
CA VAL A 129 -7.77 12.01 -5.32
C VAL A 129 -7.80 13.02 -6.45
N HIS A 130 -8.65 14.03 -6.32
CA HIS A 130 -8.79 15.13 -7.25
C HIS A 130 -8.34 16.42 -6.55
N LEU A 131 -7.32 17.08 -7.08
CA LEU A 131 -6.82 18.35 -6.59
C LEU A 131 -7.13 19.45 -7.61
N LEU A 132 -7.69 20.57 -7.16
CA LEU A 132 -7.90 21.75 -8.00
C LEU A 132 -6.78 22.76 -7.75
N LEU A 133 -5.85 22.85 -8.70
CA LEU A 133 -4.74 23.79 -8.68
C LEU A 133 -5.19 25.13 -9.26
N SER A 134 -4.99 26.23 -8.54
CA SER A 134 -5.23 27.58 -9.06
C SER A 134 -4.12 28.01 -10.02
N LEU A 135 -4.50 28.44 -11.21
CA LEU A 135 -3.56 29.03 -12.17
C LEU A 135 -3.42 30.53 -11.90
N SER A 136 -2.20 31.03 -11.96
CA SER A 136 -1.95 32.46 -11.81
C SER A 136 -2.67 33.25 -12.90
N SER A 137 -3.26 34.40 -12.53
CA SER A 137 -4.01 35.25 -13.48
C SER A 137 -3.15 35.77 -14.64
N ALA A 138 -1.82 35.71 -14.54
CA ALA A 138 -0.91 36.12 -15.62
C ALA A 138 -0.86 35.11 -16.77
N ALA A 139 -1.16 33.83 -16.51
CA ALA A 139 -1.09 32.76 -17.51
C ALA A 139 -2.31 32.74 -18.45
N ILE A 140 -3.44 33.35 -18.06
CA ILE A 140 -4.69 33.35 -18.83
C ILE A 140 -5.22 34.79 -18.90
N ALA A 141 -4.89 35.50 -19.98
CA ALA A 141 -5.30 36.89 -20.17
C ALA A 141 -6.82 37.05 -20.41
N GLU A 142 -7.44 36.11 -21.14
CA GLU A 142 -8.87 36.09 -21.42
C GLU A 142 -9.47 34.70 -21.10
N PRO A 143 -10.41 34.60 -20.14
CA PRO A 143 -10.95 33.31 -19.75
C PRO A 143 -12.00 32.79 -20.74
N ILE A 144 -11.93 31.49 -21.05
CA ILE A 144 -13.00 30.78 -21.75
C ILE A 144 -14.28 30.89 -20.91
N PRO A 145 -15.45 31.20 -21.51
CA PRO A 145 -16.70 31.44 -20.77
C PRO A 145 -17.05 30.31 -19.79
N HIS A 146 -17.45 30.67 -18.57
CA HIS A 146 -17.86 29.74 -17.51
C HIS A 146 -16.80 28.70 -17.07
N CYS A 147 -15.53 28.86 -17.44
CA CYS A 147 -14.43 28.04 -16.94
C CYS A 147 -13.71 28.75 -15.77
N GLY A 148 -13.36 27.98 -14.75
CA GLY A 148 -12.47 28.47 -13.69
C GLY A 148 -11.03 28.54 -14.19
N ALA A 149 -10.22 29.45 -13.64
CA ALA A 149 -8.77 29.51 -13.86
C ALA A 149 -8.06 28.44 -13.00
N VAL A 150 -8.46 27.18 -13.18
CA VAL A 150 -7.97 26.05 -12.39
C VAL A 150 -7.57 24.89 -13.29
N CYS A 151 -6.67 24.06 -12.78
CA CYS A 151 -6.29 22.80 -13.38
C CYS A 151 -6.66 21.65 -12.44
N GLU A 152 -7.44 20.68 -12.94
CA GLU A 152 -7.76 19.47 -12.17
C GLU A 152 -6.61 18.47 -12.30
N ILE A 153 -6.00 18.11 -11.17
CA ILE A 153 -4.99 17.06 -11.08
C ILE A 153 -5.66 15.81 -10.49
N GLN A 154 -5.60 14.70 -11.21
CA GLN A 154 -6.09 13.39 -10.78
C GLN A 154 -4.89 12.52 -10.40
N LEU A 155 -4.79 12.12 -9.14
CA LEU A 155 -3.78 11.17 -8.68
C LEU A 155 -4.35 9.75 -8.70
N ARG A 156 -3.63 8.83 -9.34
CA ARG A 156 -4.06 7.43 -9.48
C ARG A 156 -2.90 6.45 -9.47
N THR A 157 -3.13 5.20 -9.04
CA THR A 157 -2.23 4.10 -9.41
C THR A 157 -2.41 3.70 -10.87
N ILE A 158 -1.50 2.84 -11.37
CA ILE A 158 -1.63 2.22 -12.70
C ILE A 158 -2.96 1.46 -12.83
N LEU A 159 -3.37 0.70 -11.80
CA LEU A 159 -4.59 -0.09 -11.86
C LEU A 159 -5.85 0.78 -11.78
N GLN A 160 -5.84 1.85 -10.98
CA GLN A 160 -6.98 2.79 -10.95
C GLN A 160 -7.10 3.57 -12.27
N ASP A 161 -5.98 3.92 -12.92
CA ASP A 161 -6.01 4.56 -14.25
C ASP A 161 -6.60 3.61 -15.30
N ALA A 162 -6.13 2.36 -15.33
CA ALA A 162 -6.64 1.33 -16.23
C ALA A 162 -8.14 1.08 -16.01
N TRP A 163 -8.57 0.93 -14.75
CA TRP A 163 -9.98 0.77 -14.40
C TRP A 163 -10.82 1.94 -14.91
N ALA A 164 -10.41 3.16 -14.63
CA ALA A 164 -11.17 4.35 -15.00
C ALA A 164 -11.24 4.56 -16.51
N GLU A 165 -10.22 4.17 -17.27
CA GLU A 165 -10.28 4.17 -18.74
C GLU A 165 -11.31 3.16 -19.25
N VAL A 166 -11.30 1.94 -18.73
CA VAL A 166 -12.26 0.88 -19.10
C VAL A 166 -13.69 1.25 -18.69
N GLU A 167 -13.88 1.71 -17.46
CA GLU A 167 -15.18 2.16 -16.95
C GLU A 167 -15.74 3.28 -17.82
N HIS A 168 -14.91 4.27 -18.18
CA HIS A 168 -15.35 5.37 -19.03
C HIS A 168 -15.78 4.90 -20.44
N GLU A 169 -15.07 3.95 -21.05
CA GLU A 169 -15.48 3.39 -22.36
C GLU A 169 -16.76 2.55 -22.26
N LEU A 170 -16.91 1.74 -21.21
CA LEU A 170 -18.04 0.82 -21.05
C LEU A 170 -19.31 1.50 -20.53
N VAL A 171 -19.19 2.40 -19.57
CA VAL A 171 -20.30 3.01 -18.83
C VAL A 171 -20.70 4.38 -19.40
N TYR A 172 -19.72 5.20 -19.79
CA TYR A 172 -19.96 6.60 -20.16
C TYR A 172 -20.09 6.86 -21.67
N LYS A 173 -19.49 6.04 -22.52
CA LYS A 173 -19.59 6.16 -23.99
C LYS A 173 -20.59 5.22 -24.64
N SER A 174 -21.10 4.21 -23.93
CA SER A 174 -22.18 3.40 -24.45
C SER A 174 -23.50 4.14 -24.18
N ASP A 175 -24.28 4.43 -25.22
CA ASP A 175 -25.67 4.95 -25.10
C ASP A 175 -26.63 3.90 -24.49
N ILE A 176 -26.09 2.88 -23.82
CA ILE A 176 -26.77 1.73 -23.27
C ILE A 176 -26.79 1.91 -21.76
N VAL A 177 -27.97 2.21 -21.20
CA VAL A 177 -28.21 2.04 -19.77
C VAL A 177 -27.92 0.58 -19.45
N LEU A 178 -26.80 0.29 -18.75
CA LEU A 178 -26.37 -1.06 -18.40
C LEU A 178 -27.56 -1.87 -17.84
N PRO A 179 -28.16 -2.81 -18.61
CA PRO A 179 -29.49 -3.33 -18.27
C PRO A 179 -29.45 -4.39 -17.17
N ASN A 180 -28.30 -5.03 -16.97
CA ASN A 180 -28.19 -6.26 -16.18
C ASN A 180 -27.33 -6.06 -14.94
N GLU A 181 -27.97 -6.18 -13.77
CA GLU A 181 -27.33 -6.27 -12.43
C GLU A 181 -26.19 -7.31 -12.35
N SER A 182 -26.20 -8.32 -13.23
CA SER A 182 -25.10 -9.28 -13.37
C SER A 182 -23.79 -8.64 -13.83
N ILE A 183 -23.84 -7.72 -14.80
CA ILE A 183 -22.64 -7.05 -15.34
C ILE A 183 -22.10 -6.05 -14.32
N LYS A 184 -23.00 -5.29 -13.68
CA LYS A 184 -22.63 -4.40 -12.57
C LYS A 184 -21.89 -5.15 -11.46
N ARG A 185 -22.39 -6.33 -11.05
CA ARG A 185 -21.71 -7.19 -10.07
C ARG A 185 -20.33 -7.68 -10.55
N LYS A 186 -20.17 -8.00 -11.84
CA LYS A 186 -18.87 -8.38 -12.40
C LYS A 186 -17.88 -7.22 -12.41
N LEU A 187 -18.33 -6.02 -12.77
CA LEU A 187 -17.53 -4.80 -12.70
C LEU A 187 -17.13 -4.48 -11.26
N ALA A 188 -18.06 -4.59 -10.31
CA ALA A 188 -17.78 -4.45 -8.88
C ALA A 188 -16.70 -5.42 -8.39
N SER A 189 -16.85 -6.69 -8.77
CA SER A 189 -15.90 -7.75 -8.42
C SER A 189 -14.52 -7.46 -9.01
N LEU A 190 -14.45 -7.02 -10.27
CA LEU A 190 -13.20 -6.67 -10.92
C LEU A 190 -12.53 -5.47 -10.26
N ASN A 191 -13.30 -4.44 -9.92
CA ASN A 191 -12.80 -3.28 -9.18
C ASN A 191 -12.19 -3.71 -7.83
N ALA A 192 -12.91 -4.54 -7.06
CA ALA A 192 -12.41 -5.07 -5.80
C ALA A 192 -11.11 -5.88 -5.96
N THR A 193 -10.99 -6.69 -7.03
CA THR A 193 -9.77 -7.42 -7.36
C THR A 193 -8.60 -6.48 -7.69
N LEU A 194 -8.85 -5.40 -8.44
CA LEU A 194 -7.82 -4.41 -8.75
C LEU A 194 -7.36 -3.65 -7.50
N THR A 195 -8.29 -3.25 -6.63
CA THR A 195 -7.95 -2.61 -5.34
C THR A 195 -7.12 -3.53 -4.46
N LEU A 196 -7.48 -4.81 -4.35
CA LEU A 196 -6.68 -5.80 -3.63
C LEU A 196 -5.29 -5.95 -4.25
N SER A 197 -5.21 -5.97 -5.57
CA SER A 197 -3.94 -6.12 -6.28
C SER A 197 -3.01 -4.95 -5.99
N ASP A 198 -3.52 -3.71 -5.94
CA ASP A 198 -2.75 -2.53 -5.52
C ASP A 198 -2.23 -2.66 -4.09
N LEU A 199 -3.05 -3.18 -3.16
CA LEU A 199 -2.62 -3.43 -1.77
C LEU A 199 -1.51 -4.48 -1.70
N ILE A 200 -1.62 -5.58 -2.46
CA ILE A 200 -0.60 -6.62 -2.52
C ILE A 200 0.70 -6.08 -3.13
N PHE A 201 0.62 -5.27 -4.19
CA PHE A 201 1.81 -4.64 -4.78
C PHE A 201 2.49 -3.69 -3.79
N GLN A 202 1.72 -2.95 -3.00
CA GLN A 202 2.24 -2.10 -1.92
C GLN A 202 2.96 -2.96 -0.86
N GLU A 203 2.35 -4.04 -0.38
CA GLU A 203 2.96 -4.93 0.61
C GLU A 203 4.28 -5.54 0.10
N ILE A 204 4.30 -6.01 -1.16
CA ILE A 204 5.51 -6.55 -1.80
C ILE A 204 6.61 -5.49 -1.86
N ARG A 205 6.24 -4.24 -2.20
CA ARG A 205 7.21 -3.14 -2.24
C ARG A 205 7.77 -2.82 -0.86
N ASP A 206 6.93 -2.78 0.15
CA ASP A 206 7.34 -2.47 1.51
C ASP A 206 8.31 -3.54 2.02
N TYR A 207 8.01 -4.80 1.74
CA TYR A 207 8.93 -5.91 2.00
C TYR A 207 10.27 -5.76 1.25
N GLN A 208 10.26 -5.33 -0.02
CA GLN A 208 11.51 -5.04 -0.74
C GLN A 208 12.29 -3.85 -0.15
N LYS A 209 11.61 -2.79 0.29
CA LYS A 209 12.23 -1.63 0.95
C LYS A 209 12.89 -2.09 2.25
N GLU A 210 12.21 -2.91 3.05
CA GLU A 210 12.75 -3.53 4.27
C GLU A 210 13.99 -4.35 3.95
N ILE A 211 13.93 -5.28 2.99
CA ILE A 211 15.10 -6.09 2.57
C ILE A 211 16.27 -5.20 2.15
N ARG A 212 16.03 -4.15 1.34
CA ARG A 212 17.11 -3.25 0.88
C ARG A 212 17.69 -2.46 2.04
N HIS A 213 16.87 -1.99 2.95
CA HIS A 213 17.28 -1.29 4.17
C HIS A 213 18.13 -2.21 5.05
N HIS A 214 17.70 -3.45 5.26
CA HIS A 214 18.45 -4.46 5.99
C HIS A 214 19.76 -4.83 5.28
N GLY A 215 19.76 -4.98 3.96
CA GLY A 215 20.94 -5.23 3.15
C GLY A 215 21.93 -4.06 3.11
N ARG A 216 21.45 -2.81 3.28
CA ARG A 216 22.29 -1.61 3.41
C ARG A 216 22.89 -1.50 4.80
N LYS A 217 22.08 -1.65 5.86
CA LYS A 217 22.56 -1.67 7.25
C LYS A 217 23.55 -2.81 7.51
N ARG A 218 23.34 -3.98 6.91
CA ARG A 218 24.31 -5.11 6.95
C ARG A 218 25.61 -4.76 6.25
N ARG A 219 25.57 -4.02 5.13
CA ARG A 219 26.78 -3.54 4.45
C ARG A 219 27.51 -2.50 5.28
N GLU A 220 26.79 -1.54 5.86
CA GLU A 220 27.35 -0.50 6.73
C GLU A 220 27.98 -1.13 7.99
N SER A 221 27.33 -2.13 8.61
CA SER A 221 27.89 -2.86 9.76
C SER A 221 29.06 -3.77 9.39
N ILE A 222 29.03 -4.42 8.22
CA ILE A 222 30.17 -5.20 7.70
C ILE A 222 31.34 -4.27 7.39
N GLU A 223 31.11 -3.08 6.82
CA GLU A 223 32.15 -2.09 6.53
C GLU A 223 32.74 -1.51 7.82
N GLU A 224 31.92 -1.32 8.86
CA GLU A 224 32.37 -0.96 10.21
C GLU A 224 33.16 -2.08 10.89
N ILE A 225 32.77 -3.34 10.70
CA ILE A 225 33.51 -4.54 11.15
C ILE A 225 34.83 -4.72 10.37
N LEU A 226 34.84 -4.48 9.06
CA LEU A 226 36.03 -4.55 8.20
C LEU A 226 37.06 -3.48 8.57
N ARG A 227 36.62 -2.28 9.01
CA ARG A 227 37.52 -1.27 9.58
C ARG A 227 38.21 -1.73 10.88
N VAL A 228 37.63 -2.71 11.58
CA VAL A 228 38.22 -3.34 12.78
C VAL A 228 39.11 -4.54 12.41
N GLN A 229 39.06 -5.04 11.16
CA GLN A 229 39.70 -6.28 10.70
C GLN A 229 40.79 -6.09 9.62
N ASP A 230 41.42 -4.91 9.53
CA ASP A 230 42.62 -4.68 8.70
C ASP A 230 43.93 -5.30 9.28
N LEU A 231 43.81 -6.41 9.99
CA LEU A 231 44.90 -7.32 10.34
C LEU A 231 44.38 -8.76 10.19
N ILE A 232 44.30 -9.26 8.96
CA ILE A 232 44.62 -10.63 8.50
C ILE A 232 44.11 -10.78 7.06
N THR A 233 45.02 -11.22 6.18
CA THR A 233 44.87 -11.39 4.73
C THR A 233 43.67 -12.26 4.33
N PRO A 234 42.89 -11.92 3.29
CA PRO A 234 41.72 -12.71 2.87
C PRO A 234 42.11 -13.91 1.98
N PRO A 235 41.51 -15.11 2.16
CA PRO A 235 41.48 -16.13 1.13
C PRO A 235 40.27 -15.96 0.19
N ALA A 236 40.57 -16.07 -1.10
CA ALA A 236 39.74 -16.25 -2.31
C ALA A 236 38.20 -16.10 -2.22
N GLN A 237 37.69 -15.11 -2.96
CA GLN A 237 36.26 -14.95 -3.30
C GLN A 237 35.77 -16.10 -4.18
N GLN A 238 34.80 -16.87 -3.70
CA GLN A 238 33.89 -17.63 -4.57
C GLN A 238 32.81 -16.67 -5.09
N GLN A 239 32.81 -16.42 -6.39
CA GLN A 239 31.71 -15.76 -7.09
C GLN A 239 30.49 -16.69 -7.07
N MET A 240 29.43 -16.30 -6.36
CA MET A 240 28.11 -16.88 -6.54
C MET A 240 27.37 -16.05 -7.60
N GLU A 241 26.96 -16.70 -8.69
CA GLU A 241 26.08 -16.10 -9.70
C GLU A 241 24.68 -15.81 -9.11
N PRO A 242 23.97 -14.77 -9.59
CA PRO A 242 22.63 -14.45 -9.12
C PRO A 242 21.63 -15.57 -9.50
N PRO A 243 20.66 -15.90 -8.61
CA PRO A 243 19.68 -16.94 -8.90
C PRO A 243 18.80 -16.54 -10.09
N SER A 244 18.61 -17.51 -10.98
CA SER A 244 17.87 -17.37 -12.22
C SER A 244 16.43 -16.93 -11.97
N THR A 245 15.96 -15.99 -12.81
CA THR A 245 14.57 -15.55 -12.95
C THR A 245 13.58 -16.71 -12.83
N MET A 246 12.69 -16.65 -11.84
CA MET A 246 11.55 -17.55 -11.70
C MET A 246 10.67 -17.48 -12.96
N GLN A 247 10.63 -18.56 -13.73
CA GLN A 247 9.60 -18.75 -14.75
C GLN A 247 8.37 -19.35 -14.06
N VAL A 248 7.34 -18.52 -13.86
CA VAL A 248 6.02 -18.97 -13.39
C VAL A 248 5.21 -19.40 -14.62
N GLY A 249 4.76 -20.65 -14.63
CA GLY A 249 3.90 -21.19 -15.69
C GLY A 249 2.46 -20.63 -15.60
N PRO A 250 1.69 -20.61 -16.69
CA PRO A 250 0.34 -20.05 -16.68
C PRO A 250 -0.64 -20.99 -15.94
N ILE A 251 -1.18 -20.50 -14.82
CA ILE A 251 -2.30 -21.12 -14.10
C ILE A 251 -3.58 -20.94 -14.94
N SER A 252 -4.40 -21.99 -15.04
CA SER A 252 -5.70 -21.94 -15.73
C SER A 252 -6.59 -20.85 -15.13
N TYR A 253 -7.04 -19.91 -15.97
CA TYR A 253 -7.74 -18.66 -15.62
C TYR A 253 -8.97 -18.82 -14.71
N ALA A 254 -9.61 -20.00 -14.70
CA ALA A 254 -10.78 -20.28 -13.85
C ALA A 254 -10.40 -20.71 -12.42
N LEU A 255 -9.29 -21.44 -12.26
CA LEU A 255 -8.79 -21.90 -10.95
C LEU A 255 -8.14 -20.74 -10.17
N ALA A 256 -7.47 -19.83 -10.90
CA ALA A 256 -6.88 -18.62 -10.32
C ALA A 256 -7.96 -17.74 -9.65
N ASN A 257 -9.10 -17.54 -10.30
CA ASN A 257 -10.20 -16.73 -9.76
C ASN A 257 -10.87 -17.35 -8.51
N GLU A 258 -10.98 -18.68 -8.44
CA GLU A 258 -11.51 -19.35 -7.24
C GLU A 258 -10.51 -19.31 -6.07
N LEU A 259 -9.22 -19.56 -6.36
CA LEU A 259 -8.14 -19.47 -5.38
C LEU A 259 -8.04 -18.06 -4.78
N GLU A 260 -8.02 -17.03 -5.64
CA GLU A 260 -7.97 -15.62 -5.21
C GLU A 260 -9.16 -15.25 -4.34
N LYS A 261 -10.37 -15.68 -4.73
CA LYS A 261 -11.59 -15.41 -3.95
C LYS A 261 -11.55 -16.06 -2.57
N ILE A 262 -11.11 -17.31 -2.48
CA ILE A 262 -11.04 -18.02 -1.19
C ILE A 262 -9.93 -17.42 -0.32
N MET A 263 -8.78 -17.09 -0.91
CA MET A 263 -7.67 -16.44 -0.21
C MET A 263 -8.04 -15.08 0.36
N LEU A 264 -8.69 -14.23 -0.44
CA LEU A 264 -9.21 -12.94 0.03
C LEU A 264 -10.25 -13.12 1.15
N SER A 265 -11.17 -14.07 1.00
CA SER A 265 -12.17 -14.37 2.04
C SER A 265 -11.51 -14.83 3.34
N ALA A 266 -10.46 -15.65 3.25
CA ALA A 266 -9.72 -16.16 4.40
C ALA A 266 -8.96 -15.05 5.14
N LEU A 267 -8.29 -14.17 4.40
CA LEU A 267 -7.58 -13.02 4.97
C LEU A 267 -8.55 -12.01 5.61
N ASN A 268 -9.68 -11.74 4.96
CA ASN A 268 -10.70 -10.84 5.50
C ASN A 268 -11.34 -11.40 6.79
N ALA A 269 -11.64 -12.70 6.82
CA ALA A 269 -12.13 -13.35 8.04
C ALA A 269 -11.08 -13.25 9.16
N HIS A 270 -9.80 -13.49 8.84
CA HIS A 270 -8.70 -13.39 9.80
C HIS A 270 -8.56 -11.96 10.37
N SER A 271 -8.56 -10.93 9.52
CA SER A 271 -8.41 -9.53 9.96
C SER A 271 -9.58 -9.03 10.80
N HIS A 272 -10.79 -9.57 10.58
CA HIS A 272 -11.99 -9.27 11.36
C HIS A 272 -12.15 -10.18 12.60
N ASN A 273 -11.13 -10.97 12.93
CA ASN A 273 -11.13 -11.90 14.06
C ASN A 273 -12.24 -12.99 13.98
N ASP A 274 -12.73 -13.30 12.77
CA ASP A 274 -13.55 -14.48 12.47
C ASP A 274 -12.63 -15.66 12.16
N LEU A 275 -11.99 -16.16 13.22
CA LEU A 275 -10.86 -17.08 13.12
C LEU A 275 -11.29 -18.49 12.70
N GLU A 276 -12.46 -18.95 13.13
CA GLU A 276 -13.01 -20.25 12.74
C GLU A 276 -13.28 -20.30 11.22
N THR A 277 -13.88 -19.25 10.66
CA THR A 277 -14.10 -19.13 9.22
C THR A 277 -12.76 -19.03 8.47
N ALA A 278 -11.81 -18.24 8.99
CA ALA A 278 -10.47 -18.14 8.41
C ALA A 278 -9.79 -19.52 8.32
N VAL A 279 -9.80 -20.29 9.42
CA VAL A 279 -9.24 -21.65 9.46
C VAL A 279 -9.88 -22.57 8.42
N GLN A 280 -11.22 -22.53 8.30
CA GLN A 280 -11.94 -23.34 7.30
C GLN A 280 -11.54 -22.96 5.87
N LEU A 281 -11.45 -21.66 5.57
CA LEU A 281 -11.09 -21.16 4.24
C LEU A 281 -9.64 -21.47 3.89
N TYR A 282 -8.70 -21.32 4.81
CA TYR A 282 -7.31 -21.78 4.59
C TYR A 282 -7.24 -23.30 4.42
N GLY A 283 -8.07 -24.07 5.15
CA GLY A 283 -8.20 -25.52 4.95
C GLY A 283 -8.60 -25.86 3.52
N ARG A 284 -9.62 -25.18 3.00
CA ARG A 284 -10.05 -25.34 1.59
C ARG A 284 -8.96 -24.98 0.59
N LEU A 285 -8.18 -23.92 0.83
CA LEU A 285 -7.04 -23.58 -0.03
C LEU A 285 -6.00 -24.70 -0.08
N LEU A 286 -5.73 -25.36 1.05
CA LEU A 286 -4.73 -26.43 1.13
C LEU A 286 -5.17 -27.72 0.41
N GLU A 287 -6.46 -27.90 0.18
CA GLU A 287 -7.02 -28.98 -0.65
C GLU A 287 -6.81 -28.74 -2.15
N MET A 288 -6.52 -27.49 -2.55
CA MET A 288 -6.23 -27.13 -3.94
C MET A 288 -4.77 -27.45 -4.32
N ASP A 289 -4.50 -27.50 -5.62
CA ASP A 289 -3.15 -27.63 -6.14
C ASP A 289 -2.43 -26.27 -6.12
N LEU A 290 -1.76 -26.00 -5.00
CA LEU A 290 -0.98 -24.78 -4.76
C LEU A 290 0.51 -25.01 -5.05
N GLU A 291 1.15 -24.02 -5.68
CA GLU A 291 2.61 -23.94 -5.74
C GLU A 291 3.22 -23.92 -4.33
N ARG A 292 4.44 -24.46 -4.18
CA ARG A 292 5.10 -24.62 -2.88
C ARG A 292 5.15 -23.33 -2.04
N PRO A 293 5.54 -22.16 -2.57
CA PRO A 293 5.61 -20.93 -1.77
C PRO A 293 4.23 -20.48 -1.27
N ILE A 294 3.20 -20.57 -2.13
CA ILE A 294 1.83 -20.22 -1.77
C ILE A 294 1.31 -21.18 -0.70
N ARG A 295 1.58 -22.49 -0.86
CA ARG A 295 1.22 -23.49 0.15
C ARG A 295 1.87 -23.21 1.50
N ALA A 296 3.16 -22.82 1.52
CA ALA A 296 3.87 -22.43 2.73
C ALA A 296 3.19 -21.25 3.43
N MET A 297 2.81 -20.22 2.66
CA MET A 297 2.12 -19.03 3.15
C MET A 297 0.74 -19.37 3.75
N VAL A 298 -0.05 -20.20 3.07
CA VAL A 298 -1.38 -20.63 3.55
C VAL A 298 -1.27 -21.40 4.87
N TYR A 299 -0.29 -22.31 5.00
CA TYR A 299 -0.01 -22.97 6.27
C TYR A 299 0.38 -21.96 7.37
N ASN A 300 1.21 -20.95 7.06
CA ASN A 300 1.59 -19.94 8.04
C ASN A 300 0.37 -19.14 8.54
N HIS A 301 -0.50 -18.66 7.65
CA HIS A 301 -1.68 -17.90 8.06
C HIS A 301 -2.71 -18.74 8.82
N ARG A 302 -2.90 -20.01 8.44
CA ARG A 302 -3.78 -20.91 9.19
C ARG A 302 -3.20 -21.21 10.58
N GLY A 303 -1.88 -21.38 10.67
CA GLY A 303 -1.17 -21.52 11.94
C GLY A 303 -1.36 -20.32 12.86
N MET A 304 -1.31 -19.10 12.31
CA MET A 304 -1.61 -17.86 13.04
C MET A 304 -3.07 -17.82 13.52
N ALA A 305 -4.03 -18.26 12.70
CA ALA A 305 -5.43 -18.31 13.10
C ALA A 305 -5.67 -19.33 14.24
N TYR A 306 -5.07 -20.52 14.16
CA TYR A 306 -5.09 -21.50 15.26
C TYR A 306 -4.43 -20.96 16.53
N PHE A 307 -3.33 -20.21 16.40
CA PHE A 307 -2.68 -19.58 17.54
C PHE A 307 -3.60 -18.59 18.25
N SER A 308 -4.28 -17.73 17.48
CA SER A 308 -5.25 -16.77 18.02
C SER A 308 -6.48 -17.44 18.66
N LEU A 309 -6.87 -18.64 18.20
CA LEU A 309 -7.89 -19.49 18.83
C LEU A 309 -7.41 -20.20 20.10
N GLY A 310 -6.10 -20.21 20.37
CA GLY A 310 -5.48 -20.92 21.49
C GLY A 310 -5.12 -22.38 21.19
N ASP A 311 -5.31 -22.85 19.96
CA ASP A 311 -5.00 -24.21 19.51
C ASP A 311 -3.51 -24.38 19.19
N LEU A 312 -2.66 -24.24 20.22
CA LEU A 312 -1.20 -24.20 20.08
C LEU A 312 -0.59 -25.42 19.38
N ASN A 313 -1.16 -26.62 19.54
CA ASN A 313 -0.67 -27.82 18.87
C ASN A 313 -0.93 -27.80 17.36
N LEU A 314 -2.11 -27.32 16.94
CA LEU A 314 -2.46 -27.18 15.53
C LEU A 314 -1.63 -26.07 14.88
N ALA A 315 -1.44 -24.95 15.58
CA ALA A 315 -0.56 -23.87 15.16
C ALA A 315 0.89 -24.37 14.95
N SER A 316 1.44 -25.13 15.91
CA SER A 316 2.80 -25.70 15.81
C SER A 316 2.95 -26.63 14.59
N ASN A 317 1.95 -27.47 14.32
CA ASN A 317 1.95 -28.36 13.17
C ASN A 317 1.90 -27.58 11.85
N ASP A 318 1.05 -26.57 11.75
CA ASP A 318 0.92 -25.74 10.54
C ASP A 318 2.18 -24.91 10.29
N PHE A 319 2.79 -24.31 11.30
CA PHE A 319 4.09 -23.63 11.12
C PHE A 319 5.20 -24.61 10.70
N SER A 320 5.19 -25.84 11.22
CA SER A 320 6.14 -26.87 10.77
C SER A 320 5.94 -27.25 9.31
N ARG A 321 4.70 -27.34 8.83
CA ARG A 321 4.39 -27.55 7.42
C ARG A 321 4.80 -26.34 6.57
N SER A 322 4.55 -25.12 7.04
CA SER A 322 5.01 -23.90 6.36
C SER A 322 6.53 -23.94 6.09
N ILE A 323 7.32 -24.25 7.13
CA ILE A 323 8.77 -24.40 7.05
C ILE A 323 9.20 -25.54 6.10
N GLU A 324 8.45 -26.63 6.04
CA GLU A 324 8.74 -27.75 5.13
C GLU A 324 8.64 -27.32 3.65
N TYR A 325 7.66 -26.47 3.33
CA TYR A 325 7.42 -25.96 1.98
C TYR A 325 8.32 -24.77 1.61
N ASP A 326 8.70 -23.95 2.59
CA ASP A 326 9.64 -22.84 2.44
C ASP A 326 10.54 -22.70 3.68
N ARG A 327 11.80 -23.14 3.56
CA ARG A 327 12.77 -23.13 4.66
C ARG A 327 13.41 -21.77 4.88
N GLU A 328 13.36 -20.88 3.89
CA GLU A 328 13.96 -19.55 3.92
C GLU A 328 12.95 -18.49 4.41
N ASN A 329 11.73 -18.90 4.76
CA ASN A 329 10.74 -18.02 5.37
C ASN A 329 10.98 -17.89 6.88
N PHE A 330 11.69 -16.83 7.29
CA PHE A 330 11.96 -16.56 8.70
C PHE A 330 10.70 -16.42 9.56
N ARG A 331 9.57 -15.97 9.00
CA ARG A 331 8.30 -15.79 9.73
C ARG A 331 7.75 -17.12 10.23
N GLY A 332 7.86 -18.18 9.43
CA GLY A 332 7.45 -19.53 9.82
C GLY A 332 8.24 -20.04 11.03
N TRP A 333 9.56 -19.83 11.03
CA TRP A 333 10.43 -20.14 12.15
C TRP A 333 10.10 -19.31 13.40
N ALA A 334 9.98 -17.99 13.28
CA ALA A 334 9.66 -17.10 14.40
C ALA A 334 8.29 -17.43 15.03
N ASN A 335 7.29 -17.69 14.21
CA ASN A 335 5.95 -18.06 14.66
C ASN A 335 5.94 -19.42 15.38
N ARG A 336 6.67 -20.43 14.86
CA ARG A 336 6.83 -21.70 15.57
C ARG A 336 7.60 -21.52 16.89
N GLY A 337 8.60 -20.65 16.90
CA GLY A 337 9.36 -20.28 18.10
C GLY A 337 8.47 -19.70 19.19
N LEU A 338 7.53 -18.82 18.83
CA LEU A 338 6.53 -18.27 19.74
C LEU A 338 5.61 -19.36 20.31
N VAL A 339 5.08 -20.23 19.46
CA VAL A 339 4.24 -21.35 19.89
C VAL A 339 5.00 -22.29 20.82
N ASN A 340 6.24 -22.63 20.49
CA ASN A 340 7.10 -23.48 21.31
C ASN A 340 7.37 -22.84 22.68
N ARG A 341 7.55 -21.52 22.76
CA ARG A 341 7.66 -20.79 24.05
C ARG A 341 6.39 -20.95 24.87
N MET A 342 5.23 -20.75 24.27
CA MET A 342 3.93 -20.90 24.95
C MET A 342 3.65 -22.33 25.41
N LEU A 343 4.13 -23.33 24.66
CA LEU A 343 4.11 -24.73 25.05
C LEU A 343 5.21 -25.12 26.06
N ARG A 344 6.00 -24.15 26.54
CA ARG A 344 7.15 -24.33 27.46
C ARG A 344 8.26 -25.25 26.90
N LYS A 345 8.35 -25.37 25.58
CA LYS A 345 9.43 -26.06 24.85
C LYS A 345 10.54 -25.05 24.55
N PHE A 346 11.21 -24.58 25.59
CA PHE A 346 12.12 -23.43 25.49
C PHE A 346 13.32 -23.69 24.59
N ASP A 347 13.92 -24.88 24.61
CA ASP A 347 15.06 -25.20 23.73
C ASP A 347 14.66 -25.14 22.25
N ALA A 348 13.53 -25.76 21.89
CA ALA A 348 13.00 -25.70 20.53
C ALA A 348 12.60 -24.27 20.11
N SER A 349 12.10 -23.46 21.05
CA SER A 349 11.81 -22.04 20.82
C SER A 349 13.08 -21.25 20.50
N LEU A 350 14.15 -21.45 21.28
CA LEU A 350 15.44 -20.80 21.02
C LEU A 350 16.03 -21.23 19.69
N ASP A 351 15.99 -22.52 19.35
CA ASP A 351 16.46 -23.03 18.07
C ASP A 351 15.68 -22.39 16.91
N ASP A 352 14.35 -22.33 17.00
CA ASP A 352 13.51 -21.70 15.99
C ASP A 352 13.81 -20.21 15.82
N TYR A 353 13.94 -19.46 16.93
CA TYR A 353 14.33 -18.04 16.84
C TYR A 353 15.75 -17.86 16.32
N ASN A 354 16.70 -18.74 16.66
CA ASN A 354 18.04 -18.71 16.08
C ASN A 354 17.98 -18.92 14.57
N ARG A 355 17.22 -19.89 14.07
CA ARG A 355 17.07 -20.09 12.62
C ARG A 355 16.37 -18.92 11.94
N ALA A 356 15.34 -18.33 12.57
CA ALA A 356 14.70 -17.12 12.06
C ALA A 356 15.70 -15.96 11.93
N LEU A 357 16.57 -15.78 12.92
CA LEU A 357 17.59 -14.72 12.96
C LEU A 357 18.82 -15.02 12.09
N ASP A 358 19.14 -16.30 11.84
CA ASP A 358 20.16 -16.71 10.87
C ASP A 358 19.73 -16.32 9.44
N ILE A 359 18.43 -16.43 9.15
CA ILE A 359 17.83 -16.06 7.87
C ILE A 359 17.64 -14.54 7.78
N ASP A 360 17.03 -13.93 8.79
CA ASP A 360 16.82 -12.48 8.89
C ASP A 360 17.32 -11.91 10.23
N ALA A 361 18.58 -11.47 10.21
CA ALA A 361 19.25 -10.86 11.35
C ALA A 361 18.73 -9.46 11.71
N ALA A 362 17.76 -8.91 10.99
CA ALA A 362 17.15 -7.63 11.31
C ALA A 362 15.70 -7.73 11.78
N ASN A 363 15.20 -8.96 11.92
CA ASN A 363 13.92 -9.24 12.53
C ASN A 363 13.93 -8.91 14.05
N TYR A 364 13.51 -7.70 14.39
CA TYR A 364 13.44 -7.25 15.78
C TYR A 364 12.42 -8.07 16.61
N GLU A 365 11.35 -8.59 15.99
CA GLU A 365 10.38 -9.47 16.66
C GLU A 365 11.00 -10.83 17.02
N GLY A 366 11.91 -11.33 16.19
CA GLY A 366 12.69 -12.53 16.45
C GLY A 366 13.61 -12.38 17.65
N TYR A 367 14.33 -11.25 17.74
CA TYR A 367 15.13 -10.93 18.93
C TYR A 367 14.26 -10.79 20.18
N PHE A 368 13.14 -10.08 20.09
CA PHE A 368 12.25 -9.92 21.24
C PHE A 368 11.63 -11.25 21.69
N GLY A 369 11.19 -12.10 20.75
CA GLY A 369 10.67 -13.43 21.05
C GLY A 369 11.72 -14.31 21.74
N ARG A 370 12.97 -14.25 21.27
CA ARG A 370 14.10 -14.94 21.91
C ARG A 370 14.43 -14.36 23.29
N ALA A 371 14.35 -13.04 23.46
CA ALA A 371 14.50 -12.37 24.76
C ALA A 371 13.46 -12.85 25.77
N GLN A 372 12.20 -12.98 25.36
CA GLN A 372 11.13 -13.54 26.19
C GLN A 372 11.42 -14.98 26.58
N THR A 373 11.91 -15.82 25.65
CA THR A 373 12.30 -17.20 25.96
C THR A 373 13.47 -17.25 26.93
N PHE A 374 14.50 -16.40 26.77
CA PHE A 374 15.60 -16.29 27.72
C PHE A 374 15.14 -15.79 29.10
N TYR A 375 14.18 -14.87 29.14
CA TYR A 375 13.58 -14.39 30.39
C TYR A 375 12.85 -15.52 31.13
N ASP A 376 12.05 -16.32 30.43
CA ASP A 376 11.35 -17.48 31.00
C ASP A 376 12.33 -18.54 31.54
N LEU A 377 13.50 -18.67 30.91
CA LEU A 377 14.63 -19.51 31.37
C LEU A 377 15.49 -18.85 32.47
N GLN A 378 15.17 -17.63 32.90
CA GLN A 378 15.94 -16.82 33.86
C GLN A 378 17.37 -16.48 33.40
N LEU A 379 17.63 -16.55 32.08
CA LEU A 379 18.89 -16.15 31.46
C LEU A 379 18.87 -14.63 31.18
N PHE A 380 18.75 -13.85 32.25
CA PHE A 380 18.48 -12.41 32.21
C PHE A 380 19.51 -11.60 31.40
N ALA A 381 20.80 -11.96 31.46
CA ALA A 381 21.84 -11.27 30.69
C ALA A 381 21.63 -11.42 29.17
N LYS A 382 21.24 -12.62 28.71
CA LYS A 382 20.95 -12.86 27.29
C LYS A 382 19.64 -12.20 26.87
N ALA A 383 18.63 -12.24 27.73
CA ALA A 383 17.36 -11.56 27.50
C ALA A 383 17.56 -10.04 27.34
N LEU A 384 18.37 -9.42 28.20
CA LEU A 384 18.66 -7.99 28.11
C LEU A 384 19.41 -7.64 26.81
N ALA A 385 20.41 -8.42 26.42
CA ALA A 385 21.13 -8.21 25.17
C ALA A 385 20.21 -8.28 23.94
N ASP A 386 19.26 -9.23 23.91
CA ASP A 386 18.26 -9.31 22.83
C ASP A 386 17.21 -8.18 22.89
N CYS A 387 16.87 -7.67 24.09
CA CYS A 387 16.04 -6.46 24.24
C CYS A 387 16.77 -5.22 23.72
N GLU A 388 18.05 -5.05 24.04
CA GLU A 388 18.89 -3.97 23.50
C GLU A 388 18.97 -4.06 21.98
N LYS A 389 19.20 -5.27 21.44
CA LYS A 389 19.23 -5.49 19.99
C LYS A 389 17.90 -5.17 19.31
N THR A 390 16.79 -5.50 19.97
CA THR A 390 15.45 -5.12 19.51
C THR A 390 15.30 -3.60 19.41
N LEU A 391 15.77 -2.86 20.42
CA LEU A 391 15.68 -1.39 20.47
C LEU A 391 16.66 -0.69 19.53
N GLU A 392 17.81 -1.30 19.22
CA GLU A 392 18.70 -0.83 18.15
C GLU A 392 18.01 -0.90 16.77
N LEU A 393 17.23 -1.95 16.53
CA LEU A 393 16.53 -2.16 15.26
C LEU A 393 15.22 -1.37 15.19
N GLN A 394 14.48 -1.28 16.30
CA GLN A 394 13.21 -0.58 16.45
C GLN A 394 13.17 0.21 17.78
N PRO A 395 13.66 1.47 17.79
CA PRO A 395 13.80 2.27 19.02
C PRO A 395 12.51 2.48 19.82
N ASP A 396 11.38 2.58 19.12
CA ASP A 396 10.06 2.85 19.71
C ASP A 396 9.31 1.58 20.15
N TYR A 397 9.97 0.41 20.16
CA TYR A 397 9.34 -0.84 20.57
C TYR A 397 9.16 -0.94 22.09
N SER A 398 8.07 -0.33 22.58
CA SER A 398 7.71 -0.28 24.00
C SER A 398 7.76 -1.63 24.75
N PRO A 399 7.36 -2.78 24.15
CA PRO A 399 7.44 -4.06 24.85
C PRO A 399 8.87 -4.46 25.25
N ALA A 400 9.87 -4.20 24.41
CA ALA A 400 11.27 -4.48 24.74
C ALA A 400 11.80 -3.55 25.84
N GLN A 401 11.42 -2.27 25.83
CA GLN A 401 11.78 -1.32 26.90
C GLN A 401 11.24 -1.81 28.25
N LYS A 402 9.96 -2.17 28.30
CA LYS A 402 9.30 -2.69 29.52
C LYS A 402 9.94 -3.97 30.03
N LEU A 403 10.28 -4.90 29.13
CA LEU A 403 10.95 -6.15 29.49
C LEU A 403 12.36 -5.89 30.03
N GLY A 404 13.13 -5.00 29.39
CA GLY A 404 14.44 -4.57 29.87
C GLY A 404 14.39 -3.95 31.26
N GLU A 405 13.46 -3.01 31.50
CA GLU A 405 13.24 -2.44 32.84
C GLU A 405 12.90 -3.49 33.89
N LEU A 406 12.04 -4.46 33.54
CA LEU A 406 11.65 -5.55 34.43
C LEU A 406 12.89 -6.39 34.80
N ILE A 407 13.70 -6.75 33.81
CA ILE A 407 14.95 -7.50 34.02
C ILE A 407 15.91 -6.73 34.94
N HIS A 408 16.09 -5.43 34.72
CA HIS A 408 16.94 -4.59 35.58
C HIS A 408 16.46 -4.57 37.04
N ARG A 409 15.14 -4.46 37.27
CA ARG A 409 14.58 -4.50 38.63
C ARG A 409 14.82 -5.85 39.30
N VAL A 410 14.66 -6.95 38.56
CA VAL A 410 14.92 -8.30 39.07
C VAL A 410 16.39 -8.45 39.47
N LEU A 411 17.33 -8.08 38.59
CA LEU A 411 18.77 -8.16 38.87
C LEU A 411 19.18 -7.28 40.06
N PHE A 412 18.63 -6.07 40.17
CA PHE A 412 18.89 -5.16 41.29
C PHE A 412 18.37 -5.73 42.62
N ALA A 413 17.19 -6.34 42.63
CA ALA A 413 16.63 -6.99 43.81
C ALA A 413 17.45 -8.22 44.27
N PHE A 414 17.96 -9.01 43.33
CA PHE A 414 18.87 -10.14 43.63
C PHE A 414 20.18 -9.66 44.27
N ASN A 415 20.80 -8.60 43.71
CA ASN A 415 22.04 -8.05 44.26
C ASN A 415 21.87 -7.45 45.66
N LYS A 416 20.67 -6.93 45.99
CA LYS A 416 20.37 -6.39 47.32
C LYS A 416 20.19 -7.49 48.38
N LYS A 417 19.68 -8.67 48.00
CA LYS A 417 19.57 -9.86 48.88
C LYS A 417 20.90 -10.59 49.06
N ALA A 418 21.83 -10.47 48.11
CA ALA A 418 23.13 -11.14 48.14
C ALA A 418 24.20 -10.43 49.00
N LYS A 419 23.94 -9.21 49.50
CA LYS A 419 24.78 -8.59 50.54
C LYS A 419 24.37 -9.12 51.91
N PRO A 420 25.18 -9.96 52.59
CA PRO A 420 24.92 -10.27 54.00
C PRO A 420 25.09 -9.00 54.84
N ALA A 421 24.22 -8.83 55.82
CA ALA A 421 24.38 -7.83 56.88
C ALA A 421 25.61 -8.19 57.72
N ASN A 422 26.78 -7.69 57.32
CA ASN A 422 27.92 -7.57 58.22
C ASN A 422 28.06 -6.08 58.57
N GLU A 423 27.39 -5.71 59.66
CA GLU A 423 27.85 -4.68 60.60
C GLU A 423 28.08 -5.36 61.95
#